data_AF-A0A847EG73-F1
#
_entry.id   AF-A0A847EG73-F1
#
_cell.length_a   1.000
_cell.length_b   1.000
_cell.length_c   1.000
_cell.angle_alpha   90.00
_cell.angle_beta   90.00
_cell.angle_gamma   90.00
#
_symmetry.space_group_name_H-M   'P 1'
#
loop_
_entity.id
_entity.type
_entity.pdbx_description
1 polymer ?
#
loop_
_entity_poly.entity_id
_entity_poly.type
_entity_poly.pdbx_seq_one_letter_code
_entity_poly.pdbx_strand_id
1 'polypeptide(L)'
;MREIDCNRITETVSALFQEACIRLPGDVLRALEQARKTEESDIACGVLDQIIGNVAVASTEKIPLCQDTGAAVVFLAIGQDVHVVNGNLTDAVNRGVQLGYTEGYLRKSMVACPYSSRKNTG
;
A
#
# COMPACT_ATOMS: atom_id res chain seq x y z
N MET A 1 -25.29 -9.53 -15.97
CA MET A 1 -23.93 -10.06 -16.19
C MET A 1 -22.99 -8.95 -16.63
N ARG A 2 -21.93 -8.71 -15.86
CA ARG A 2 -20.87 -7.74 -16.17
C ARG A 2 -19.54 -8.47 -16.24
N GLU A 3 -18.83 -8.31 -17.34
CA GLU A 3 -17.50 -8.90 -17.53
C GLU A 3 -16.41 -7.89 -17.13
N ILE A 4 -15.37 -8.40 -16.47
CA ILE A 4 -14.19 -7.64 -16.09
C ILE A 4 -12.95 -8.42 -16.53
N ASP A 5 -12.11 -7.80 -17.34
CA ASP A 5 -10.84 -8.40 -17.74
C ASP A 5 -9.85 -8.49 -16.56
N CYS A 6 -9.17 -9.62 -16.44
CA CYS A 6 -8.20 -9.88 -15.38
C CYS A 6 -7.04 -8.85 -15.36
N ASN A 7 -6.67 -8.27 -16.50
CA ASN A 7 -5.61 -7.25 -16.57
C ASN A 7 -6.04 -5.96 -15.86
N ARG A 8 -7.31 -5.57 -15.97
CA ARG A 8 -7.82 -4.39 -15.25
C ARG A 8 -7.73 -4.55 -13.74
N ILE A 9 -7.95 -5.76 -13.24
CA ILE A 9 -7.78 -6.08 -11.81
C ILE A 9 -6.31 -5.97 -11.42
N THR A 10 -5.42 -6.55 -12.23
CA THR A 10 -3.96 -6.51 -12.04
C THR A 10 -3.44 -5.07 -11.93
N GLU A 11 -3.79 -4.24 -12.92
CA GLU A 11 -3.39 -2.82 -12.98
C GLU A 11 -3.95 -2.03 -11.80
N THR A 12 -5.23 -2.25 -11.46
CA THR A 12 -5.88 -1.56 -10.34
C THR A 12 -5.23 -1.92 -9.01
N VAL A 13 -4.96 -3.21 -8.77
CA VAL A 13 -4.31 -3.66 -7.53
C VAL A 13 -2.89 -3.10 -7.44
N SER A 14 -2.10 -3.13 -8.53
CA SER A 14 -0.76 -2.53 -8.55
C SER A 14 -0.78 -1.06 -8.18
N ALA A 15 -1.64 -0.27 -8.83
CA ALA A 15 -1.76 1.16 -8.58
C ALA A 15 -2.19 1.47 -7.14
N LEU A 16 -3.14 0.70 -6.58
CA LEU A 16 -3.61 0.88 -5.20
C LEU A 16 -2.51 0.62 -4.17
N PHE A 17 -1.69 -0.41 -4.35
CA PHE A 17 -0.56 -0.67 -3.43
C PHE A 17 0.50 0.44 -3.49
N GLN A 18 0.82 0.94 -4.68
CA GLN A 18 1.75 2.06 -4.83
C GLN A 18 1.19 3.31 -4.15
N GLU A 19 -0.06 3.67 -4.43
CA GLU A 19 -0.72 4.85 -3.87
C GLU A 19 -0.81 4.78 -2.33
N ALA A 20 -1.20 3.62 -1.78
CA ALA A 20 -1.32 3.44 -0.34
C ALA A 20 0.03 3.58 0.41
N CYS A 21 1.16 3.26 -0.24
CA CYS A 21 2.48 3.38 0.36
C CYS A 21 3.07 4.80 0.25
N ILE A 22 2.62 5.63 -0.69
CA ILE A 22 3.16 6.98 -0.92
C ILE A 22 2.25 8.11 -0.41
N ARG A 23 0.97 7.82 -0.16
CA ARG A 23 -0.01 8.83 0.26
C ARG A 23 -0.79 8.39 1.49
N LEU A 24 -0.84 9.28 2.48
CA LEU A 24 -1.77 9.13 3.60
C LEU A 24 -3.18 9.57 3.20
N PRO A 25 -4.23 8.90 3.71
CA PRO A 25 -5.59 9.41 3.67
C PRO A 25 -5.68 10.83 4.26
N GLY A 26 -6.50 11.68 3.65
CA GLY A 26 -6.54 13.10 4.00
C GLY A 26 -7.06 13.37 5.43
N ASP A 27 -7.88 12.49 5.97
CA ASP A 27 -8.30 12.53 7.37
C ASP A 27 -7.15 12.24 8.35
N VAL A 28 -6.30 11.26 8.03
CA VAL A 28 -5.09 10.96 8.81
C VAL A 28 -4.11 12.13 8.79
N LEU A 29 -3.85 12.72 7.63
CA LEU A 29 -2.98 13.90 7.52
C LEU A 29 -3.53 15.09 8.33
N ARG A 30 -4.83 15.38 8.21
CA ARG A 30 -5.46 16.44 9.01
C ARG A 30 -5.38 16.17 10.51
N ALA A 31 -5.50 14.91 10.94
CA ALA A 31 -5.34 14.54 12.34
C ALA A 31 -3.91 14.79 12.84
N LEU A 32 -2.88 14.48 12.05
CA LEU A 32 -1.48 14.77 12.36
C LEU A 32 -1.23 16.29 12.44
N GLU A 33 -1.73 17.06 11.48
CA GLU A 33 -1.63 18.52 11.48
C GLU A 33 -2.35 19.15 12.68
N GLN A 34 -3.50 18.60 13.07
CA GLN A 34 -4.24 19.07 14.24
C GLN A 34 -3.49 18.74 15.54
N ALA A 35 -2.96 17.50 15.66
CA ALA A 35 -2.13 17.10 16.78
C ALA A 35 -0.93 18.03 16.92
N ARG A 36 -0.27 18.37 15.81
CA ARG A 36 0.86 19.29 15.79
C ARG A 36 0.53 20.70 16.30
N LYS A 37 -0.71 21.18 16.10
CA LYS A 37 -1.16 22.51 16.57
C LYS A 37 -1.47 22.53 18.06
N THR A 38 -1.84 21.41 18.65
CA THR A 38 -2.29 21.32 20.05
C THR A 38 -1.27 20.68 20.98
N GLU A 39 -0.20 20.09 20.44
CA GLU A 39 0.87 19.48 21.22
C GLU A 39 1.69 20.55 21.97
N GLU A 40 1.97 20.29 23.24
CA GLU A 40 2.69 21.21 24.14
C GLU A 40 4.17 20.85 24.27
N SER A 41 4.53 19.58 24.08
CA SER A 41 5.91 19.12 24.15
C SER A 41 6.69 19.52 22.90
N ASP A 42 7.74 20.32 23.08
CA ASP A 42 8.64 20.74 22.00
C ASP A 42 9.23 19.54 21.23
N ILE A 43 9.57 18.47 21.96
CA ILE A 43 10.12 17.25 21.36
C ILE A 43 9.06 16.57 20.49
N ALA A 44 7.83 16.44 21.00
CA ALA A 44 6.75 15.81 20.25
C ALA A 44 6.33 16.64 19.03
N CYS A 45 6.33 17.97 19.15
CA CYS A 45 6.16 18.89 18.02
C CYS A 45 7.19 18.63 16.92
N GLY A 46 8.47 18.49 17.28
CA GLY A 46 9.53 18.19 16.32
C GLY A 46 9.34 16.85 15.60
N VAL A 47 8.87 15.81 16.31
CA VAL A 47 8.55 14.51 15.71
C VAL A 47 7.37 14.62 14.74
N LEU A 48 6.31 15.34 15.12
CA LEU A 48 5.15 15.55 14.24
C LEU A 48 5.53 16.33 12.97
N ASP A 49 6.40 17.34 13.09
CA ASP A 49 6.94 18.08 11.94
C ASP A 49 7.71 17.14 10.98
N GLN A 50 8.52 16.23 11.51
CA GLN A 50 9.23 15.23 10.70
C GLN A 50 8.27 14.26 9.99
N ILE A 51 7.23 13.78 10.70
CA ILE A 51 6.23 12.89 10.11
C ILE A 51 5.50 13.59 8.97
N ILE A 52 4.99 14.82 9.20
CA ILE A 52 4.27 15.60 8.18
C ILE A 52 5.19 15.92 7.00
N GLY A 53 6.44 16.29 7.25
CA GLY A 53 7.45 16.51 6.22
C GLY A 53 7.71 15.26 5.37
N ASN A 54 7.86 14.11 6.01
CA ASN A 54 8.02 12.82 5.32
C ASN A 54 6.81 12.48 4.44
N VAL A 55 5.59 12.83 4.86
CA VAL A 55 4.38 12.67 4.03
C VAL A 55 4.45 13.48 2.75
N ALA A 56 4.92 14.72 2.82
CA ALA A 56 5.11 15.56 1.65
C ALA A 56 6.20 15.01 0.70
N VAL A 57 7.32 14.56 1.25
CA VAL A 57 8.42 13.94 0.49
C VAL A 57 7.94 12.68 -0.23
N ALA A 58 7.30 11.74 0.47
CA ALA A 58 6.80 10.50 -0.10
C ALA A 58 5.86 10.72 -1.31
N SER A 59 4.91 11.65 -1.18
CA SER A 59 3.96 11.97 -2.26
C SER A 59 4.63 12.62 -3.47
N THR A 60 5.64 13.47 -3.23
CA THR A 60 6.31 14.28 -4.27
C THR A 60 7.38 13.48 -5.00
N GLU A 61 8.24 12.80 -4.25
CA GLU A 61 9.36 12.01 -4.78
C GLU A 61 8.94 10.59 -5.18
N LYS A 62 7.69 10.20 -4.90
CA LYS A 62 7.16 8.86 -5.19
C LYS A 62 7.95 7.76 -4.50
N ILE A 63 8.37 8.02 -3.25
CA ILE A 63 9.04 7.06 -2.39
C ILE A 63 8.11 6.61 -1.25
N PRO A 64 8.25 5.37 -0.73
CA PRO A 64 7.38 4.89 0.34
C PRO A 64 7.52 5.72 1.62
N LEU A 65 6.39 5.99 2.27
CA LEU A 65 6.31 6.69 3.57
C LEU A 65 7.09 6.00 4.67
N CYS A 66 7.15 4.67 4.62
CA CYS A 66 7.82 3.83 5.61
C CYS A 66 8.68 2.79 4.89
N GLN A 67 9.84 2.51 5.47
CA GLN A 67 10.70 1.43 5.00
C GLN A 67 10.02 0.05 5.13
N ASP A 68 9.12 -0.12 6.09
CA ASP A 68 8.25 -1.30 6.16
C ASP A 68 6.95 -1.05 5.40
N THR A 69 6.86 -1.55 4.18
CA THR A 69 5.67 -1.41 3.32
C THR A 69 4.60 -2.46 3.63
N GLY A 70 4.77 -3.24 4.71
CA GLY A 70 3.75 -4.12 5.25
C GLY A 70 3.47 -5.37 4.42
N ALA A 71 2.44 -6.09 4.84
CA ALA A 71 1.92 -7.28 4.19
C ALA A 71 0.73 -6.93 3.29
N ALA A 72 0.69 -7.50 2.10
CA ALA A 72 -0.42 -7.31 1.17
C ALA A 72 -1.67 -8.03 1.67
N VAL A 73 -2.72 -7.26 1.98
CA VAL A 73 -4.04 -7.77 2.37
C VAL A 73 -5.07 -7.18 1.41
N VAL A 74 -5.85 -8.05 0.76
CA VAL A 74 -6.85 -7.65 -0.22
C VAL A 74 -8.21 -8.16 0.21
N PHE A 75 -9.15 -7.24 0.43
CA PHE A 75 -10.56 -7.55 0.66
C PHE A 75 -11.33 -7.30 -0.63
N LEU A 76 -12.07 -8.30 -1.11
CA LEU A 76 -12.85 -8.20 -2.34
C LEU A 76 -14.35 -8.34 -2.02
N ALA A 77 -15.14 -7.38 -2.49
CA ALA A 77 -16.59 -7.48 -2.56
C ALA A 77 -16.98 -7.62 -4.04
N ILE A 78 -17.51 -8.79 -4.40
CA ILE A 78 -17.80 -9.15 -5.80
C ILE A 78 -19.29 -9.37 -5.95
N GLY A 79 -19.90 -8.66 -6.89
CA GLY A 79 -21.31 -8.83 -7.21
C GLY A 79 -21.59 -10.20 -7.82
N GLN A 80 -22.77 -10.77 -7.54
CA GLN A 80 -23.16 -12.12 -7.99
C GLN A 80 -23.04 -12.32 -9.51
N ASP A 81 -23.32 -11.27 -10.29
CA ASP A 81 -23.32 -11.31 -11.76
C ASP A 81 -22.00 -10.79 -12.40
N VAL A 82 -20.91 -10.71 -11.63
CA VAL A 82 -19.59 -10.31 -12.14
C VAL A 82 -18.79 -11.54 -12.56
N HIS A 83 -18.33 -11.56 -13.81
CA HIS A 83 -17.44 -12.59 -14.33
C HIS A 83 -16.08 -12.01 -14.69
N VAL A 84 -15.03 -12.60 -14.13
CA VAL A 84 -13.66 -12.29 -14.54
C VAL A 84 -13.33 -13.10 -15.78
N VAL A 85 -12.88 -12.43 -16.84
CA VAL A 85 -12.56 -13.04 -18.13
C VAL A 85 -11.07 -12.93 -18.42
N ASN A 86 -10.59 -13.77 -19.36
CA ASN A 86 -9.20 -13.82 -19.82
C ASN A 86 -8.17 -14.15 -18.72
N GLY A 87 -8.59 -14.72 -17.60
CA GLY A 87 -7.69 -15.19 -16.55
C GLY A 87 -8.40 -15.53 -15.25
N ASN A 88 -7.62 -15.83 -14.21
CA ASN A 88 -8.09 -16.12 -12.88
C ASN A 88 -8.01 -14.86 -11.99
N LEU A 89 -9.04 -14.64 -11.16
CA LEU A 89 -9.08 -13.51 -10.21
C LEU A 89 -7.91 -13.51 -9.23
N THR A 90 -7.61 -14.64 -8.61
CA THR A 90 -6.54 -14.75 -7.60
C THR A 90 -5.18 -14.49 -8.22
N ASP A 91 -4.93 -15.01 -9.42
CA ASP A 91 -3.68 -14.77 -10.15
C ASP A 91 -3.54 -13.29 -10.54
N ALA A 92 -4.63 -12.66 -10.99
CA ALA A 92 -4.65 -11.23 -11.30
C ALA A 92 -4.33 -10.36 -10.07
N VAL A 93 -4.93 -10.68 -8.92
CA VAL A 93 -4.64 -9.99 -7.65
C VAL A 93 -3.18 -10.19 -7.24
N ASN A 94 -2.69 -11.44 -7.23
CA ASN A 94 -1.31 -11.74 -6.86
C ASN A 94 -0.30 -11.09 -7.81
N ARG A 95 -0.59 -11.05 -9.11
CA ARG A 95 0.22 -10.36 -10.11
C ARG A 95 0.21 -8.85 -9.87
N GLY A 96 -0.94 -8.27 -9.54
CA GLY A 96 -1.07 -6.85 -9.20
C GLY A 96 -0.24 -6.50 -7.96
N VAL A 97 -0.27 -7.32 -6.91
CA VAL A 97 0.59 -7.16 -5.72
C VAL A 97 2.07 -7.24 -6.11
N GLN A 98 2.46 -8.25 -6.89
CA GLN A 98 3.85 -8.41 -7.33
C GLN A 98 4.33 -7.18 -8.12
N LEU A 99 3.52 -6.67 -9.04
CA LEU A 99 3.83 -5.48 -9.82
C LEU A 99 3.90 -4.23 -8.94
N GLY A 100 2.92 -4.03 -8.07
CA GLY A 100 2.90 -2.88 -7.14
C GLY A 100 4.15 -2.82 -6.27
N TYR A 101 4.62 -3.95 -5.76
CA TYR A 101 5.84 -4.01 -4.98
C TYR A 101 7.12 -3.83 -5.81
N THR A 102 7.13 -4.31 -7.06
CA THR A 102 8.32 -4.22 -7.92
C THR A 102 8.48 -2.83 -8.53
N GLU A 103 7.41 -2.28 -9.11
CA GLU A 103 7.39 -0.99 -9.80
C GLU A 103 7.33 0.19 -8.82
N GLY A 104 6.68 -0.01 -7.66
CA GLY A 104 6.64 0.98 -6.58
C GLY A 104 7.88 0.98 -5.68
N TYR A 105 8.89 0.15 -5.98
CA TYR A 105 10.09 -0.02 -5.15
C TYR A 105 9.77 -0.32 -3.67
N LEU A 106 8.74 -1.12 -3.41
CA LEU A 106 8.28 -1.45 -2.06
C LEU A 106 9.12 -2.59 -1.46
N ARG A 107 9.19 -2.65 -0.13
CA ARG A 107 9.97 -3.68 0.58
C ARG A 107 9.23 -5.02 0.58
N LYS A 108 9.87 -6.04 0.01
CA LYS A 108 9.37 -7.41 0.01
C LYS A 108 9.68 -8.08 1.35
N SER A 109 8.68 -8.07 2.22
CA SER A 109 8.84 -8.38 3.65
C SER A 109 8.38 -9.77 4.05
N MET A 110 7.87 -10.56 3.10
CA MET A 110 7.27 -11.87 3.40
C MET A 110 8.35 -12.95 3.51
N VAL A 111 8.22 -13.76 4.58
CA VAL A 111 9.12 -14.88 4.87
C VAL A 111 8.36 -16.19 4.72
N ALA A 112 8.80 -17.03 3.78
CA ALA A 112 8.40 -18.41 3.69
C ALA A 112 9.08 -19.25 4.79
N CYS A 113 8.38 -20.28 5.25
CA CYS A 113 8.89 -21.21 6.27
C CYS A 113 9.37 -20.50 7.57
N PRO A 114 8.51 -19.69 8.23
CA PRO A 114 8.93 -18.81 9.32
C PRO A 114 9.49 -19.56 10.55
N TYR A 115 9.13 -20.84 10.70
CA TYR A 115 9.55 -21.71 11.80
C TYR A 115 10.69 -22.67 11.43
N SER A 116 11.23 -22.61 10.21
CA SER A 116 12.33 -23.48 9.78
C SER A 116 13.42 -22.70 9.05
N SER A 117 13.62 -22.98 7.76
CA SER A 117 14.72 -22.40 6.96
C SER A 117 14.59 -20.91 6.65
N ARG A 118 13.44 -20.27 7.00
CA ARG A 118 13.17 -18.83 6.86
C ARG A 118 13.74 -18.22 5.58
N LYS A 119 12.98 -18.25 4.50
CA LYS A 119 13.39 -17.72 3.20
C LYS A 119 12.57 -16.50 2.83
N ASN A 120 13.20 -15.37 2.52
CA ASN A 120 12.47 -14.25 1.94
C ASN A 120 11.86 -14.69 0.59
N THR A 121 10.61 -14.30 0.31
CA THR A 121 9.89 -14.68 -0.91
C THR A 121 10.30 -13.88 -2.15
N GLY A 122 11.15 -12.85 -2.04
CA GLY A 122 11.76 -12.18 -3.19
C GLY A 122 12.27 -10.78 -2.94
#